data_AF-A0A7Y5E6I6-F1
#
_entry.id   AF-A0A7Y5E6I6-F1
#
_cell.length_a   1.000
_cell.length_b   1.000
_cell.length_c   1.000
_cell.angle_alpha   90.00
_cell.angle_beta   90.00
_cell.angle_gamma   90.00
#
_symmetry.space_group_name_H-M   'P 1'
#
loop_
_entity.id
_entity.type
_entity.pdbx_description
1 polymer ?
#
loop_
_entity_poly.entity_id
_entity_poly.type
_entity_poly.pdbx_seq_one_letter_code
_entity_poly.pdbx_strand_id
1 'polypeptide(L)'
;MLRRITFICLSFVFSVGLSAQNQSDKQLSIFNFPNGDKSSEGYLVDGKPDGYWKTYYENGNLKSEGNRKNFELDSVWKFYEETGKLKLEINYRNSRKDGERVSYLPKETVREQFVNDIKTGLTNHFTKSGKLIKSIPFDKGLEEGIAREYDTTGNITELLTYKKGFITGREKINRYDSENKQHGIWKWFYTDGIIQLEGVYKHGLKNGIFKYYDSKGNLKTIEKYVDDLKQQDSEEVTRLEMKRDYFPSGKVKIEGTYRNGIAEGVRREYNEKGEVEKAFIMKSGVVAAEGILETSGLRKGSWIEYYTDGKVKAKGNYTEDFKTGSWEYYHRNGKLEQKGSYDSKGKPVGEWQWYYDNGALLRIENFRNGLNDGLLTEKDEQGNLITTGEYIDGKEEGKWIFTIGGMLTEGEFVEGMRNGAWRTFYPDGTLSFEGRFVDDNPNGTHISYYPNGKIREVGDYLMGLKNGEWQRFDEIGTILISIGYLNGVERKYDGMSIPDEELIPED
;
A
#
# COMPACT_ATOMS: atom_id res chain seq x y z
N MET A 1 3.88 -78.25 57.01
CA MET A 1 3.82 -77.99 55.56
C MET A 1 3.00 -76.73 55.36
N LEU A 2 3.64 -75.56 55.33
CA LEU A 2 3.00 -74.26 55.02
C LEU A 2 4.11 -73.29 54.55
N ARG A 3 3.85 -72.64 53.41
CA ARG A 3 4.74 -71.74 52.67
C ARG A 3 5.06 -70.47 53.46
N ARG A 4 6.31 -70.02 53.45
CA ARG A 4 6.69 -68.62 53.68
C ARG A 4 7.37 -68.09 52.41
N ILE A 5 6.78 -67.04 51.87
CA ILE A 5 7.22 -66.29 50.70
C ILE A 5 8.24 -65.26 51.21
N THR A 6 9.47 -65.33 50.72
CA THR A 6 10.51 -64.33 50.96
C THR A 6 10.71 -63.55 49.66
N PHE A 7 10.33 -62.27 49.67
CA PHE A 7 10.59 -61.32 48.60
C PHE A 7 12.10 -61.01 48.56
N ILE A 8 12.72 -61.22 47.39
CA ILE A 8 14.08 -60.79 47.09
C ILE A 8 13.99 -59.43 46.38
N CYS A 9 14.50 -58.38 47.02
CA CYS A 9 14.71 -57.07 46.42
C CYS A 9 15.81 -57.17 45.36
N LEU A 10 15.48 -56.92 44.10
CA LEU A 10 16.43 -56.77 43.01
C LEU A 10 16.83 -55.29 42.92
N SER A 11 18.09 -54.99 43.26
CA SER A 11 18.70 -53.67 43.10
C SER A 11 19.02 -53.42 41.62
N PHE A 12 18.28 -52.50 40.99
CA PHE A 12 18.63 -51.95 39.68
C PHE A 12 19.71 -50.88 39.84
N VAL A 13 20.91 -51.18 39.35
CA VAL A 13 21.96 -50.17 39.13
C VAL A 13 21.61 -49.44 37.83
N PHE A 14 21.12 -48.21 37.94
CA PHE A 14 21.01 -47.31 36.80
C PHE A 14 22.42 -46.80 36.45
N SER A 15 22.98 -47.31 35.36
CA SER A 15 24.12 -46.67 34.70
C SER A 15 23.65 -45.36 34.08
N VAL A 16 24.01 -44.24 34.70
CA VAL A 16 23.84 -42.91 34.10
C VAL A 16 24.87 -42.78 32.99
N GLY A 17 24.43 -43.01 31.75
CA GLY A 17 25.22 -42.65 30.57
C GLY A 17 25.33 -41.12 30.49
N LEU A 18 26.52 -40.59 30.79
CA LEU A 18 26.90 -39.24 30.39
C LEU A 18 26.83 -39.18 28.86
N SER A 19 25.73 -38.65 28.35
CA SER A 19 25.63 -38.26 26.95
C SER A 19 26.46 -37.00 26.81
N ALA A 20 27.63 -37.10 26.19
CA ALA A 20 28.35 -35.94 25.71
C ALA A 20 27.39 -35.18 24.77
N GLN A 21 27.01 -33.95 25.13
CA GLN A 21 26.47 -33.02 24.15
C GLN A 21 27.55 -32.85 23.10
N ASN A 22 27.34 -33.40 21.90
CA ASN A 22 28.13 -33.04 20.73
C ASN A 22 27.96 -31.54 20.53
N GLN A 23 28.93 -30.77 20.99
CA GLN A 23 29.13 -29.41 20.56
C GLN A 23 29.56 -29.55 19.09
N SER A 24 28.60 -29.36 18.18
CA SER A 24 28.84 -29.43 16.74
C SER A 24 30.07 -28.59 16.38
N ASP A 25 31.12 -29.24 15.88
CA ASP A 25 32.38 -28.57 15.61
C ASP A 25 32.17 -27.48 14.56
N LYS A 26 32.37 -26.23 14.98
CA LYS A 26 32.26 -25.07 14.11
C LYS A 26 33.48 -25.02 13.20
N GLN A 27 33.32 -25.48 11.96
CA GLN A 27 34.43 -25.63 11.01
C GLN A 27 34.46 -24.45 10.02
N LEU A 28 35.60 -23.76 9.94
CA LEU A 28 35.83 -22.80 8.85
C LEU A 28 35.89 -23.56 7.52
N SER A 29 35.04 -23.17 6.58
CA SER A 29 34.91 -23.77 5.26
C SER A 29 35.10 -22.71 4.20
N ILE A 30 35.87 -23.06 3.16
CA ILE A 30 36.14 -22.21 2.01
C ILE A 30 35.73 -22.99 0.77
N PHE A 31 34.90 -22.37 -0.05
CA PHE A 31 34.47 -22.89 -1.34
C PHE A 31 35.09 -22.04 -2.44
N ASN A 32 35.43 -22.67 -3.56
CA ASN A 32 36.09 -22.02 -4.68
C ASN A 32 35.26 -22.18 -5.96
N PHE A 33 35.42 -21.23 -6.88
CA PHE A 33 34.96 -21.31 -8.26
C PHE A 33 35.83 -22.30 -9.07
N PRO A 34 35.40 -22.71 -10.28
CA PRO A 34 36.19 -23.58 -11.16
C PRO A 34 37.57 -23.00 -11.52
N ASN A 35 37.71 -21.67 -11.54
CA ASN A 35 38.96 -20.96 -11.80
C ASN A 35 39.94 -21.01 -10.60
N GLY A 36 39.52 -21.52 -9.44
CA GLY A 36 40.29 -21.63 -8.21
C GLY A 36 40.11 -20.49 -7.22
N ASP A 37 39.45 -19.39 -7.60
CA ASP A 37 39.20 -18.25 -6.71
C ASP A 37 38.10 -18.56 -5.69
N LYS A 38 38.13 -17.89 -4.53
CA LYS A 38 37.14 -18.11 -3.47
C LYS A 38 35.75 -17.67 -3.93
N SER A 39 34.76 -18.56 -3.81
CA SER A 39 33.34 -18.27 -4.06
C SER A 39 32.59 -17.94 -2.78
N SER A 40 32.94 -18.59 -1.67
CA SER A 40 32.40 -18.28 -0.35
C SER A 40 33.29 -18.77 0.78
N GLU A 41 33.21 -18.12 1.93
CA GLU A 41 33.87 -18.56 3.15
C GLU A 41 33.00 -18.29 4.37
N GLY A 42 33.14 -19.14 5.38
CA GLY A 42 32.46 -18.96 6.65
C GLY A 42 32.44 -20.24 7.46
N TYR A 43 31.71 -20.22 8.56
CA TYR A 43 31.65 -21.36 9.45
C TYR A 43 30.46 -22.27 9.11
N LEU A 44 30.71 -23.58 9.12
CA LEU A 44 29.68 -24.60 9.06
C LEU A 44 29.49 -25.23 10.43
N VAL A 45 28.23 -25.53 10.73
CA VAL A 45 27.79 -26.36 11.85
C VAL A 45 26.85 -27.40 11.25
N ASP A 46 27.12 -28.70 11.46
CA ASP A 46 26.36 -29.81 10.85
C ASP A 46 26.18 -29.68 9.32
N GLY A 47 27.23 -29.21 8.63
CA GLY A 47 27.24 -29.02 7.18
C GLY A 47 26.44 -27.81 6.68
N LYS A 48 25.88 -26.99 7.57
CA LYS A 48 25.10 -25.79 7.23
C LYS A 48 25.81 -24.51 7.68
N PRO A 49 25.74 -23.42 6.90
CA PRO A 49 26.29 -22.11 7.29
C PRO A 49 25.73 -21.61 8.64
N ASP A 50 26.62 -21.36 9.61
CA ASP A 50 26.26 -20.80 10.92
C ASP A 50 27.37 -19.89 11.47
N GLY A 51 27.02 -18.63 11.78
CA GLY A 51 27.96 -17.55 12.07
C GLY A 51 28.23 -16.65 10.86
N TYR A 52 29.32 -15.88 10.93
CA TYR A 52 29.66 -14.91 9.89
C TYR A 52 30.03 -15.62 8.58
N TRP A 53 29.45 -15.13 7.48
CA TRP A 53 29.56 -15.73 6.17
C TRP A 53 29.81 -14.67 5.11
N LYS A 54 30.67 -14.97 4.16
CA LYS A 54 30.99 -14.12 3.01
C LYS A 54 30.81 -14.90 1.71
N THR A 55 30.35 -14.20 0.70
CA THR A 55 30.33 -14.69 -0.68
C THR A 55 31.02 -13.67 -1.58
N TYR A 56 31.59 -14.13 -2.68
CA TYR A 56 32.40 -13.34 -3.59
C TYR A 56 31.89 -13.46 -5.03
N TYR A 57 32.22 -12.48 -5.86
CA TYR A 57 32.18 -12.57 -7.31
C TYR A 57 33.43 -13.28 -7.83
N GLU A 58 33.42 -13.75 -9.09
CA GLU A 58 34.58 -14.42 -9.71
C GLU A 58 35.81 -13.51 -9.80
N ASN A 59 35.61 -12.19 -9.85
CA ASN A 59 36.69 -11.20 -9.79
C ASN A 59 37.29 -11.00 -8.38
N GLY A 60 36.82 -11.76 -7.38
CA GLY A 60 37.29 -11.71 -6.00
C GLY A 60 36.65 -10.63 -5.13
N ASN A 61 35.83 -9.72 -5.68
CA ASN A 61 35.12 -8.73 -4.88
C ASN A 61 34.03 -9.38 -4.02
N LEU A 62 33.78 -8.82 -2.84
CA LEU A 62 32.68 -9.24 -1.97
C LEU A 62 31.36 -9.09 -2.72
N LYS A 63 30.50 -10.10 -2.63
CA LYS A 63 29.14 -10.11 -3.17
C LYS A 63 28.11 -9.92 -2.06
N SER A 64 28.29 -10.64 -0.96
CA SER A 64 27.50 -10.45 0.25
C SER A 64 28.27 -10.85 1.48
N GLU A 65 27.93 -10.27 2.62
CA GLU A 65 28.38 -10.75 3.92
C GLU A 65 27.34 -10.51 5.00
N GLY A 66 27.34 -11.35 6.03
CA GLY A 66 26.43 -11.20 7.15
C GLY A 66 26.52 -12.37 8.11
N ASN A 67 25.74 -12.30 9.18
CA ASN A 67 25.74 -13.32 10.22
C ASN A 67 24.58 -14.31 10.06
N ARG A 68 24.81 -15.55 10.48
CA ARG A 68 23.77 -16.54 10.72
C ARG A 68 23.77 -16.99 12.17
N LYS A 69 22.59 -17.30 12.68
CA LYS A 69 22.42 -17.87 14.01
C LYS A 69 21.40 -18.99 13.91
N ASN A 70 21.78 -20.19 14.33
CA ASN A 70 20.98 -21.40 14.16
C ASN A 70 20.58 -21.62 12.69
N PHE A 71 21.51 -21.38 11.77
CA PHE A 71 21.32 -21.48 10.31
C PHE A 71 20.41 -20.42 9.67
N GLU A 72 19.81 -19.53 10.46
CA GLU A 72 18.93 -18.46 10.01
C GLU A 72 19.68 -17.15 9.78
N LEU A 73 19.21 -16.29 8.86
CA LEU A 73 19.80 -14.96 8.67
C LEU A 73 19.56 -14.12 9.93
N ASP A 74 20.61 -13.46 10.40
CA ASP A 74 20.56 -12.67 11.62
C ASP A 74 21.46 -11.44 11.52
N SER A 75 21.07 -10.36 12.19
CA SER A 75 21.77 -9.08 12.23
C SER A 75 21.91 -8.43 10.84
N VAL A 76 22.89 -7.54 10.66
CA VAL A 76 23.08 -6.81 9.40
C VAL A 76 23.69 -7.71 8.33
N TRP A 77 23.05 -7.71 7.18
CA TRP A 77 23.55 -8.27 5.93
C TRP A 77 23.87 -7.16 4.95
N LYS A 78 25.04 -7.26 4.32
CA LYS A 78 25.56 -6.32 3.33
C LYS A 78 25.67 -7.00 1.98
N PHE A 79 25.35 -6.26 0.93
CA PHE A 79 25.42 -6.72 -0.46
C PHE A 79 26.11 -5.67 -1.30
N TYR A 80 26.93 -6.14 -2.24
CA TYR A 80 27.82 -5.31 -3.03
C TYR A 80 27.60 -5.58 -4.52
N GLU A 81 27.86 -4.57 -5.34
CA GLU A 81 28.01 -4.70 -6.78
C GLU A 81 29.30 -5.45 -7.13
N GLU A 82 29.40 -5.97 -8.35
CA GLU A 82 30.63 -6.61 -8.85
C GLU A 82 31.83 -5.65 -8.88
N THR A 83 31.58 -4.34 -8.93
CA THR A 83 32.58 -3.27 -8.78
C THR A 83 33.13 -3.12 -7.35
N GLY A 84 32.56 -3.83 -6.37
CA GLY A 84 32.88 -3.72 -4.95
C GLY A 84 32.12 -2.61 -4.21
N LYS A 85 31.28 -1.82 -4.91
CA LYS A 85 30.46 -0.78 -4.27
C LYS A 85 29.34 -1.40 -3.44
N LEU A 86 29.12 -0.87 -2.24
CA LEU A 86 28.01 -1.28 -1.38
C LEU A 86 26.68 -0.88 -2.01
N LYS A 87 25.80 -1.86 -2.22
CA LYS A 87 24.49 -1.72 -2.87
C LYS A 87 23.35 -1.68 -1.86
N LEU A 88 23.45 -2.49 -0.82
CA LEU A 88 22.35 -2.73 0.11
C LEU A 88 22.87 -3.18 1.47
N GLU A 89 22.28 -2.64 2.53
CA GLU A 89 22.38 -3.13 3.90
C GLU A 89 20.98 -3.42 4.43
N ILE A 90 20.79 -4.53 5.14
CA ILE A 90 19.49 -4.91 5.69
C ILE A 90 19.64 -5.74 6.96
N ASN A 91 18.81 -5.44 7.97
CA ASN A 91 18.79 -6.20 9.21
C ASN A 91 17.83 -7.39 9.13
N TYR A 92 18.27 -8.54 9.64
CA TYR A 92 17.47 -9.74 9.81
C TYR A 92 17.39 -10.16 11.28
N ARG A 93 16.28 -10.80 11.65
CA ARG A 93 16.13 -11.58 12.88
C ARG A 93 15.35 -12.85 12.54
N ASN A 94 15.94 -14.01 12.80
CA ASN A 94 15.35 -15.33 12.50
C ASN A 94 14.87 -15.43 11.04
N SER A 95 15.76 -15.08 10.09
CA SER A 95 15.50 -15.06 8.65
C SER A 95 14.49 -14.02 8.14
N ARG A 96 13.88 -13.21 9.02
CA ARG A 96 12.93 -12.15 8.64
C ARG A 96 13.57 -10.78 8.71
N LYS A 97 13.24 -9.87 7.79
CA LYS A 97 13.69 -8.48 7.81
C LYS A 97 13.16 -7.81 9.08
N ASP A 98 14.05 -7.31 9.90
CA ASP A 98 13.70 -6.70 11.19
C ASP A 98 14.72 -5.61 11.53
N GLY A 99 14.33 -4.35 11.34
CA GLY A 99 15.18 -3.18 11.47
C GLY A 99 15.35 -2.38 10.17
N GLU A 100 16.43 -1.60 10.10
CA GLU A 100 16.69 -0.71 8.98
C GLU A 100 17.18 -1.49 7.74
N ARG A 101 16.70 -1.07 6.58
CA ARG A 101 17.26 -1.36 5.27
C ARG A 101 17.76 -0.06 4.64
N VAL A 102 18.98 -0.07 4.10
CA VAL A 102 19.59 1.05 3.36
C VAL A 102 19.94 0.58 1.96
N SER A 103 19.35 1.19 0.94
CA SER A 103 19.66 0.92 -0.47
C SER A 103 20.45 2.10 -1.05
N TYR A 104 21.59 1.81 -1.68
CA TYR A 104 22.46 2.79 -2.31
C TYR A 104 22.24 2.74 -3.83
N LEU A 105 21.42 3.66 -4.34
CA LEU A 105 21.08 3.73 -5.77
C LEU A 105 21.99 4.73 -6.49
N PRO A 106 22.07 4.70 -7.84
CA PRO A 106 22.97 5.59 -8.60
C PRO A 106 22.76 7.09 -8.35
N LYS A 107 21.52 7.50 -8.03
CA LYS A 107 21.12 8.91 -7.83
C LYS A 107 20.74 9.26 -6.40
N GLU A 108 20.40 8.28 -5.57
CA GLU A 108 19.86 8.50 -4.22
C GLU A 108 20.17 7.37 -3.25
N THR A 109 20.01 7.62 -1.97
CA THR A 109 20.02 6.62 -0.91
C THR A 109 18.62 6.50 -0.33
N VAL A 110 18.11 5.28 -0.20
CA VAL A 110 16.77 5.01 0.36
C VAL A 110 16.92 4.27 1.68
N ARG A 111 16.28 4.78 2.74
CA ARG A 111 16.22 4.14 4.07
C ARG A 111 14.80 3.70 4.37
N GLU A 112 14.63 2.46 4.77
CA GLU A 112 13.34 1.81 5.04
C GLU A 112 13.41 1.08 6.39
N GLN A 113 12.27 0.88 7.04
CA GLN A 113 12.18 0.14 8.31
C GLN A 113 11.26 -1.08 8.16
N PHE A 114 11.64 -2.19 8.78
CA PHE A 114 10.91 -3.45 8.74
C PHE A 114 10.70 -4.02 10.14
N VAL A 115 9.57 -4.67 10.37
CA VAL A 115 9.31 -5.50 11.56
C VAL A 115 8.71 -6.81 11.08
N ASN A 116 9.43 -7.92 11.26
CA ASN A 116 9.06 -9.25 10.76
C ASN A 116 8.60 -9.25 9.29
N ASP A 117 9.46 -8.81 8.38
CA ASP A 117 9.22 -8.66 6.92
C ASP A 117 8.22 -7.57 6.50
N ILE A 118 7.48 -7.01 7.44
CA ILE A 118 6.49 -5.97 7.17
C ILE A 118 7.15 -4.60 7.22
N LYS A 119 7.09 -3.86 6.11
CA LYS A 119 7.58 -2.47 6.04
C LYS A 119 6.75 -1.57 6.96
N THR A 120 7.39 -0.71 7.73
CA THR A 120 6.73 0.19 8.68
C THR A 120 7.50 1.49 8.84
N GLY A 121 6.94 2.47 9.56
CA GLY A 121 7.62 3.73 9.86
C GLY A 121 7.77 4.62 8.63
N LEU A 122 8.93 5.26 8.46
CA LEU A 122 9.20 6.17 7.34
C LEU A 122 10.16 5.53 6.33
N THR A 123 9.79 5.58 5.06
CA THR A 123 10.74 5.44 3.96
C THR A 123 11.27 6.82 3.58
N ASN A 124 12.58 7.01 3.67
CA ASN A 124 13.23 8.29 3.42
C ASN A 124 14.20 8.17 2.24
N HIS A 125 14.07 9.06 1.25
CA HIS A 125 14.96 9.17 0.11
C HIS A 125 15.91 10.35 0.34
N PHE A 126 17.18 10.16 0.05
CA PHE A 126 18.22 11.17 0.22
C PHE A 126 18.99 11.36 -1.06
N THR A 127 19.41 12.59 -1.36
CA THR A 127 20.43 12.83 -2.39
C THR A 127 21.75 12.14 -2.01
N LYS A 128 22.67 12.02 -2.98
CA LYS A 128 24.06 11.60 -2.68
C LYS A 128 24.78 12.46 -1.63
N SER A 129 24.41 13.74 -1.51
CA SER A 129 24.95 14.63 -0.48
C SER A 129 24.29 14.44 0.90
N GLY A 130 23.36 13.50 1.04
CA GLY A 130 22.66 13.18 2.29
C GLY A 130 21.45 14.06 2.59
N LYS A 131 20.96 14.83 1.60
CA LYS A 131 19.83 15.73 1.80
C LYS A 131 18.50 15.01 1.60
N LEU A 132 17.57 15.14 2.55
CA LEU A 132 16.25 14.52 2.47
C LEU A 132 15.46 15.07 1.26
N ILE A 133 15.17 14.12 0.37
CA ILE A 133 14.32 14.06 -0.82
C ILE A 133 12.81 14.14 -0.63
N LYS A 134 12.40 13.12 0.12
CA LYS A 134 11.08 12.55 0.13
C LYS A 134 10.99 11.68 1.37
N SER A 135 9.88 11.79 2.09
CA SER A 135 9.57 10.96 3.24
C SER A 135 8.17 10.39 3.07
N ILE A 136 8.03 9.08 3.16
CA ILE A 136 6.78 8.35 2.91
C ILE A 136 6.46 7.50 4.14
N PRO A 137 5.32 7.74 4.82
CA PRO A 137 4.92 6.92 5.95
C PRO A 137 4.31 5.59 5.48
N PHE A 138 4.69 4.51 6.16
CA PHE A 138 4.20 3.15 5.98
C PHE A 138 3.58 2.65 7.29
N ASP A 139 2.40 2.04 7.20
CA ASP A 139 1.78 1.25 8.26
C ASP A 139 1.46 -0.14 7.71
N LYS A 140 1.95 -1.18 8.39
CA LYS A 140 1.73 -2.60 8.05
C LYS A 140 1.98 -2.95 6.57
N GLY A 141 3.07 -2.44 6.01
CA GLY A 141 3.51 -2.77 4.65
C GLY A 141 2.99 -1.82 3.57
N LEU A 142 2.02 -0.96 3.90
CA LEU A 142 1.38 -0.06 2.93
C LEU A 142 1.67 1.41 3.27
N GLU A 143 1.78 2.26 2.26
CA GLU A 143 1.84 3.70 2.48
C GLU A 143 0.56 4.20 3.16
N GLU A 144 0.70 4.90 4.29
CA GLU A 144 -0.43 5.40 5.08
C GLU A 144 -0.06 6.73 5.74
N GLY A 145 -0.81 7.78 5.42
CA GLY A 145 -0.58 9.14 5.94
C GLY A 145 0.01 10.09 4.91
N ILE A 146 0.64 11.17 5.38
CA ILE A 146 1.11 12.26 4.52
C ILE A 146 2.60 12.10 4.22
N ALA A 147 2.90 11.79 2.97
CA ALA A 147 4.26 11.88 2.44
C ALA A 147 4.59 13.32 2.05
N ARG A 148 5.87 13.67 2.18
CA ARG A 148 6.40 15.02 1.94
C ARG A 148 7.55 14.96 0.96
N GLU A 149 7.55 15.84 -0.03
CA GLU A 149 8.70 16.07 -0.92
C GLU A 149 9.34 17.42 -0.62
N TYR A 150 10.66 17.48 -0.74
CA TYR A 150 11.47 18.62 -0.33
C TYR A 150 12.28 19.18 -1.50
N ASP A 151 12.41 20.50 -1.57
CA ASP A 151 13.34 21.14 -2.50
C ASP A 151 14.81 20.99 -2.05
N THR A 152 15.76 21.58 -2.79
CA THR A 152 17.19 21.57 -2.48
C THR A 152 17.60 22.41 -1.28
N THR A 153 16.69 23.17 -0.67
CA THR A 153 16.91 23.95 0.57
C THR A 153 16.26 23.31 1.80
N GLY A 154 15.30 22.39 1.59
CA GLY A 154 14.63 21.62 2.63
C GLY A 154 13.20 22.07 2.88
N ASN A 155 12.66 22.96 2.04
CA ASN A 155 11.25 23.34 2.14
C ASN A 155 10.39 22.24 1.53
N ILE A 156 9.23 22.00 2.15
CA ILE A 156 8.23 21.07 1.62
C ILE A 156 7.58 21.71 0.40
N THR A 157 7.64 21.04 -0.75
CA THR A 157 7.09 21.53 -2.03
C THR A 157 5.92 20.71 -2.57
N GLU A 158 5.70 19.54 -1.97
CA GLU A 158 4.58 18.66 -2.31
C GLU A 158 4.16 17.81 -1.12
N LEU A 159 2.84 17.64 -0.97
CA LEU A 159 2.22 16.71 -0.03
C LEU A 159 1.45 15.66 -0.81
N LEU A 160 1.68 14.38 -0.50
CA LEU A 160 0.94 13.25 -1.05
C LEU A 160 0.24 12.53 0.11
N THR A 161 -1.08 12.39 0.04
CA THR A 161 -1.85 11.66 1.04
C THR A 161 -2.04 10.23 0.59
N TYR A 162 -1.44 9.30 1.30
CA TYR A 162 -1.61 7.87 1.09
C TYR A 162 -2.67 7.30 2.04
N LYS A 163 -3.50 6.40 1.52
CA LYS A 163 -4.38 5.53 2.30
C LYS A 163 -4.28 4.13 1.75
N LYS A 164 -3.79 3.18 2.54
CA LYS A 164 -3.58 1.78 2.15
C LYS A 164 -2.82 1.63 0.81
N GLY A 165 -1.73 2.37 0.61
CA GLY A 165 -0.91 2.31 -0.60
C GLY A 165 -1.38 3.19 -1.76
N PHE A 166 -2.60 3.72 -1.72
CA PHE A 166 -3.14 4.57 -2.79
C PHE A 166 -2.96 6.05 -2.49
N ILE A 167 -2.54 6.82 -3.50
CA ILE A 167 -2.56 8.29 -3.44
C ILE A 167 -4.02 8.76 -3.52
N THR A 168 -4.52 9.32 -2.43
CA THR A 168 -5.87 9.89 -2.33
C THR A 168 -5.88 11.42 -2.38
N GLY A 169 -4.71 12.06 -2.28
CA GLY A 169 -4.56 13.50 -2.34
C GLY A 169 -3.16 13.91 -2.77
N ARG A 170 -3.09 15.00 -3.54
CA ARG A 170 -1.85 15.58 -4.05
C ARG A 170 -1.94 17.09 -4.00
N GLU A 171 -1.05 17.73 -3.25
CA GLU A 171 -1.00 19.18 -3.11
C GLU A 171 0.40 19.70 -3.41
N LYS A 172 0.50 20.54 -4.45
CA LYS A 172 1.72 21.27 -4.80
C LYS A 172 1.74 22.58 -4.04
N ILE A 173 2.75 22.80 -3.21
CA ILE A 173 2.83 23.94 -2.29
C ILE A 173 4.18 24.64 -2.36
N ASN A 174 4.26 25.88 -1.87
CA ASN A 174 5.49 26.63 -1.67
C ASN A 174 6.35 26.78 -2.96
N ARG A 175 5.73 27.18 -4.08
CA ARG A 175 6.39 27.27 -5.39
C ARG A 175 6.53 28.69 -5.91
N TYR A 176 7.62 28.98 -6.58
CA TYR A 176 7.85 30.30 -7.15
C TYR A 176 7.38 30.37 -8.62
N ASP A 177 6.97 31.55 -9.07
CA ASP A 177 6.74 31.81 -10.49
C ASP A 177 8.06 32.05 -11.25
N SER A 178 7.96 32.37 -12.55
CA SER A 178 9.11 32.62 -13.43
C SER A 178 9.97 33.82 -13.01
N GLU A 179 9.45 34.71 -12.18
CA GLU A 179 10.17 35.86 -11.62
C GLU A 179 10.68 35.59 -10.20
N ASN A 180 10.64 34.32 -9.77
CA ASN A 180 11.05 33.88 -8.44
C ASN A 180 10.21 34.51 -7.31
N LYS A 181 8.95 34.86 -7.57
CA LYS A 181 8.00 35.36 -6.56
C LYS A 181 7.04 34.27 -6.11
N GLN A 182 6.55 34.35 -4.88
CA GLN A 182 5.64 33.35 -4.33
C GLN A 182 4.37 33.22 -5.19
N HIS A 183 4.04 32.00 -5.61
CA HIS A 183 2.88 31.72 -6.44
C HIS A 183 2.17 30.40 -6.08
N GLY A 184 0.84 30.42 -6.03
CA GLY A 184 0.02 29.26 -5.68
C GLY A 184 -0.13 29.06 -4.18
N ILE A 185 -0.42 27.83 -3.76
CA ILE A 185 -0.69 27.50 -2.36
C ILE A 185 0.62 27.55 -1.57
N TRP A 186 0.63 28.32 -0.48
CA TRP A 186 1.71 28.33 0.50
C TRP A 186 1.24 27.69 1.80
N LYS A 187 2.11 26.88 2.40
CA LYS A 187 1.92 26.35 3.75
C LYS A 187 3.21 26.49 4.56
N TRP A 188 3.07 27.01 5.77
CA TRP A 188 4.09 26.98 6.80
C TRP A 188 3.72 25.95 7.85
N PHE A 189 4.74 25.28 8.39
CA PHE A 189 4.59 24.19 9.33
C PHE A 189 5.35 24.53 10.61
N TYR A 190 4.79 24.13 11.75
CA TYR A 190 5.53 23.99 12.99
C TYR A 190 6.59 22.89 12.87
N THR A 191 7.51 22.82 13.83
CA THR A 191 8.63 21.85 13.85
C THR A 191 8.17 20.39 13.89
N ASP A 192 6.95 20.13 14.36
CA ASP A 192 6.29 18.81 14.41
C ASP A 192 5.49 18.49 13.13
N GLY A 193 5.45 19.41 12.17
CA GLY A 193 4.77 19.24 10.89
C GLY A 193 3.29 19.62 10.90
N ILE A 194 2.75 20.18 11.99
CA ILE A 194 1.41 20.77 12.03
C ILE A 194 1.41 22.05 11.18
N ILE A 195 0.36 22.27 10.38
CA ILE A 195 0.23 23.50 9.58
C ILE A 195 0.06 24.67 10.55
N GLN A 196 0.90 25.69 10.41
CA GLN A 196 0.81 26.96 11.13
C GLN A 196 -0.03 27.98 10.38
N LEU A 197 0.14 28.03 9.05
CA LEU A 197 -0.50 28.99 8.16
C LEU A 197 -0.61 28.37 6.78
N GLU A 198 -1.78 28.50 6.14
CA GLU A 198 -1.94 28.24 4.71
C GLU A 198 -2.65 29.38 4.01
N GLY A 199 -2.31 29.63 2.75
CA GLY A 199 -2.98 30.63 1.92
C GLY A 199 -2.46 30.65 0.50
N VAL A 200 -3.07 31.46 -0.37
CA VAL A 200 -2.68 31.53 -1.79
C VAL A 200 -1.90 32.81 -2.04
N TYR A 201 -0.77 32.68 -2.73
CA TYR A 201 0.02 33.81 -3.23
C TYR A 201 -0.14 33.94 -4.73
N LYS A 202 -0.18 35.18 -5.20
CA LYS A 202 -0.12 35.52 -6.62
C LYS A 202 0.99 36.55 -6.81
N HIS A 203 2.07 36.13 -7.45
CA HIS A 203 3.18 37.01 -7.80
C HIS A 203 3.81 37.75 -6.60
N GLY A 204 3.95 37.04 -5.48
CA GLY A 204 4.50 37.56 -4.24
C GLY A 204 3.49 38.21 -3.30
N LEU A 205 2.24 38.43 -3.73
CA LEU A 205 1.20 39.07 -2.92
C LEU A 205 0.22 38.03 -2.37
N LYS A 206 -0.25 38.22 -1.12
CA LYS A 206 -1.34 37.42 -0.55
C LYS A 206 -2.61 37.65 -1.35
N ASN A 207 -3.21 36.59 -1.88
CA ASN A 207 -4.39 36.69 -2.72
C ASN A 207 -5.29 35.45 -2.56
N GLY A 208 -6.37 35.60 -1.79
CA GLY A 208 -7.30 34.54 -1.44
C GLY A 208 -7.51 34.40 0.07
N ILE A 209 -7.95 33.22 0.49
CA ILE A 209 -8.19 32.91 1.91
C ILE A 209 -6.89 32.45 2.56
N PHE A 210 -6.59 33.04 3.72
CA PHE A 210 -5.50 32.66 4.62
C PHE A 210 -6.08 32.10 5.91
N LYS A 211 -5.64 30.90 6.28
CA LYS A 211 -6.05 30.22 7.50
C LYS A 211 -4.87 30.11 8.44
N TYR A 212 -5.07 30.47 9.69
CA TYR A 212 -4.04 30.45 10.72
C TYR A 212 -4.41 29.43 11.79
N TYR A 213 -3.45 28.63 12.22
CA TYR A 213 -3.65 27.56 13.17
C TYR A 213 -2.78 27.78 14.41
N ASP A 214 -3.19 27.19 15.53
CA ASP A 214 -2.34 27.09 16.72
C ASP A 214 -1.43 25.85 16.65
N SER A 215 -0.52 25.70 17.61
CA SER A 215 0.41 24.57 17.68
C SER A 215 -0.27 23.22 17.99
N LYS A 216 -1.58 23.19 18.20
CA LYS A 216 -2.38 21.97 18.35
C LYS A 216 -3.18 21.67 17.08
N GLY A 217 -3.05 22.51 16.03
CA GLY A 217 -3.76 22.38 14.77
C GLY A 217 -5.17 22.98 14.77
N ASN A 218 -5.58 23.70 15.83
CA ASN A 218 -6.90 24.34 15.85
C ASN A 218 -6.87 25.62 15.01
N LEU A 219 -7.90 25.82 14.20
CA LEU A 219 -8.07 27.04 13.41
C LEU A 219 -8.28 28.25 14.34
N LYS A 220 -7.35 29.20 14.31
CA LYS A 220 -7.41 30.45 15.07
C LYS A 220 -8.26 31.51 14.36
N THR A 221 -8.03 31.70 13.07
CA THR A 221 -8.72 32.73 12.29
C THR A 221 -8.62 32.47 10.79
N ILE A 222 -9.54 33.08 10.04
CA ILE A 222 -9.56 33.11 8.58
C ILE A 222 -9.54 34.58 8.15
N GLU A 223 -8.67 34.91 7.21
CA GLU A 223 -8.56 36.25 6.63
C GLU A 223 -8.63 36.14 5.11
N LYS A 224 -9.34 37.05 4.44
CA LYS A 224 -9.31 37.14 2.97
C LYS A 224 -8.45 38.31 2.53
N TYR A 225 -7.61 38.09 1.53
CA TYR A 225 -6.75 39.10 0.91
C TYR A 225 -7.02 39.17 -0.59
N VAL A 226 -6.89 40.37 -1.17
CA VAL A 226 -6.80 40.58 -2.62
C VAL A 226 -5.59 41.48 -2.85
N ASP A 227 -4.56 40.95 -3.51
CA ASP A 227 -3.29 41.64 -3.75
C ASP A 227 -2.73 42.35 -2.49
N ASP A 228 -2.56 41.59 -1.41
CA ASP A 228 -2.13 42.01 -0.05
C ASP A 228 -3.11 42.91 0.73
N LEU A 229 -4.21 43.35 0.12
CA LEU A 229 -5.23 44.12 0.81
C LEU A 229 -6.24 43.20 1.51
N LYS A 230 -6.26 43.26 2.84
CA LYS A 230 -7.21 42.50 3.67
C LYS A 230 -8.65 42.94 3.41
N GLN A 231 -9.50 42.00 2.99
CA GLN A 231 -10.92 42.19 2.76
C GLN A 231 -11.70 41.99 4.06
N GLN A 232 -12.52 42.97 4.45
CA GLN A 232 -13.30 42.90 5.70
C GLN A 232 -14.68 42.25 5.52
N ASP A 233 -15.26 42.26 4.31
CA ASP A 233 -16.64 41.82 4.04
C ASP A 233 -16.74 40.87 2.82
N SER A 234 -16.53 39.55 2.99
CA SER A 234 -16.68 38.59 1.88
C SER A 234 -17.49 37.35 2.25
N GLU A 235 -18.28 36.81 1.32
CA GLU A 235 -19.24 35.68 1.52
C GLU A 235 -18.64 34.39 2.13
N GLU A 236 -17.34 34.19 1.99
CA GLU A 236 -16.58 33.05 2.55
C GLU A 236 -16.14 33.30 4.01
N VAL A 237 -16.24 34.56 4.45
CA VAL A 237 -15.96 35.05 5.80
C VAL A 237 -17.28 35.48 6.49
N THR A 238 -18.38 35.56 5.74
CA THR A 238 -19.72 35.89 6.25
C THR A 238 -20.21 34.79 7.18
N ARG A 239 -20.43 35.16 8.44
CA ARG A 239 -21.00 34.27 9.47
C ARG A 239 -22.41 33.85 9.05
N LEU A 240 -22.71 32.56 9.22
CA LEU A 240 -24.07 32.07 9.12
C LEU A 240 -24.95 32.75 10.18
N GLU A 241 -26.08 33.30 9.76
CA GLU A 241 -27.11 33.82 10.65
C GLU A 241 -27.88 32.67 11.26
N MET A 242 -28.00 32.63 12.59
CA MET A 242 -28.82 31.65 13.28
C MET A 242 -30.20 32.24 13.56
N LYS A 243 -31.25 31.57 13.11
CA LYS A 243 -32.65 31.95 13.37
C LYS A 243 -33.33 30.85 14.19
N ARG A 244 -34.24 31.25 15.08
CA ARG A 244 -34.97 30.36 15.98
C ARG A 244 -36.46 30.68 16.00
N ASP A 245 -37.27 29.64 15.98
CA ASP A 245 -38.71 29.69 16.27
C ASP A 245 -38.98 28.98 17.59
N TYR A 246 -40.03 29.40 18.31
CA TYR A 246 -40.31 28.95 19.67
C TYR A 246 -41.73 28.37 19.81
N PHE A 247 -41.89 27.42 20.71
CA PHE A 247 -43.20 26.99 21.20
C PHE A 247 -43.86 28.09 22.04
N PRO A 248 -45.19 28.04 22.27
CA PRO A 248 -45.85 28.96 23.21
C PRO A 248 -45.25 28.96 24.62
N SER A 249 -44.62 27.86 25.01
CA SER A 249 -43.88 27.71 26.28
C SER A 249 -42.55 28.47 26.32
N GLY A 250 -42.10 29.07 25.21
CA GLY A 250 -40.82 29.75 25.08
C GLY A 250 -39.62 28.84 24.81
N LYS A 251 -39.82 27.51 24.72
CA LYS A 251 -38.76 26.56 24.30
C LYS A 251 -38.52 26.65 22.79
N VAL A 252 -37.28 26.41 22.37
CA VAL A 252 -36.93 26.38 20.93
C VAL A 252 -37.70 25.24 20.26
N LYS A 253 -38.39 25.58 19.17
CA LYS A 253 -39.11 24.65 18.28
C LYS A 253 -38.29 24.35 17.04
N ILE A 254 -37.67 25.35 16.44
CA ILE A 254 -36.82 25.22 15.24
C ILE A 254 -35.59 26.10 15.45
N GLU A 255 -34.42 25.59 15.07
CA GLU A 255 -33.19 26.38 14.94
C GLU A 255 -32.59 26.12 13.57
N GLY A 256 -32.19 27.16 12.85
CA GLY A 256 -31.58 27.00 11.53
C GLY A 256 -30.54 28.05 11.23
N THR A 257 -29.53 27.67 10.45
CA THR A 257 -28.52 28.58 9.93
C THR A 257 -28.85 29.02 8.50
N TYR A 258 -28.57 30.29 8.21
CA TYR A 258 -28.88 30.95 6.95
C TYR A 258 -27.69 31.77 6.47
N ARG A 259 -27.47 31.81 5.15
CA ARG A 259 -26.52 32.70 4.49
C ARG A 259 -27.32 33.62 3.57
N ASN A 260 -27.27 34.93 3.83
CA ASN A 260 -28.01 35.92 3.03
C ASN A 260 -29.50 35.57 2.87
N GLY A 261 -30.13 35.06 3.94
CA GLY A 261 -31.53 34.62 3.93
C GLY A 261 -31.80 33.24 3.32
N ILE A 262 -30.82 32.59 2.69
CA ILE A 262 -30.94 31.24 2.13
C ILE A 262 -30.50 30.21 3.18
N ALA A 263 -31.28 29.15 3.38
CA ALA A 263 -30.94 28.11 4.35
C ALA A 263 -29.62 27.40 3.97
N GLU A 264 -28.68 27.36 4.92
CA GLU A 264 -27.31 26.90 4.70
C GLU A 264 -26.75 26.37 6.02
N GLY A 265 -26.25 25.13 6.06
CA GLY A 265 -25.72 24.51 7.27
C GLY A 265 -26.74 23.60 7.96
N VAL A 266 -27.00 23.81 9.24
CA VAL A 266 -27.82 22.90 10.06
C VAL A 266 -29.17 23.54 10.36
N ARG A 267 -30.24 22.76 10.18
CA ARG A 267 -31.59 23.06 10.69
C ARG A 267 -32.04 21.94 11.61
N ARG A 268 -32.46 22.24 12.83
CA ARG A 268 -32.98 21.30 13.83
C ARG A 268 -34.41 21.65 14.20
N GLU A 269 -35.22 20.62 14.41
CA GLU A 269 -36.57 20.69 14.93
C GLU A 269 -36.62 19.92 16.26
N TYR A 270 -37.24 20.54 17.26
CA TYR A 270 -37.27 20.06 18.65
C TYR A 270 -38.69 19.78 19.10
N ASN A 271 -38.86 18.81 20.00
CA ASN A 271 -40.11 18.61 20.72
C ASN A 271 -40.24 19.55 21.94
N GLU A 272 -41.40 19.54 22.60
CA GLU A 272 -41.64 20.36 23.81
C GLU A 272 -40.76 19.97 25.01
N LYS A 273 -40.10 18.81 24.98
CA LYS A 273 -39.11 18.42 25.99
C LYS A 273 -37.73 19.02 25.70
N GLY A 274 -37.50 19.53 24.49
CA GLY A 274 -36.22 20.09 24.04
C GLY A 274 -35.31 19.05 23.37
N GLU A 275 -35.84 17.87 23.03
CA GLU A 275 -35.11 16.82 22.33
C GLU A 275 -35.22 17.04 20.81
N VAL A 276 -34.16 16.73 20.06
CA VAL A 276 -34.15 16.85 18.59
C VAL A 276 -35.00 15.72 17.99
N GLU A 277 -36.09 16.06 17.32
CA GLU A 277 -36.94 15.10 16.58
C GLU A 277 -36.50 14.94 15.13
N LYS A 278 -35.97 16.02 14.54
CA LYS A 278 -35.50 16.02 13.16
C LYS A 278 -34.38 17.03 12.95
N ALA A 279 -33.42 16.69 12.13
CA ALA A 279 -32.40 17.61 11.67
C ALA A 279 -32.20 17.48 10.16
N PHE A 280 -31.80 18.59 9.54
CA PHE A 280 -31.51 18.70 8.13
C PHE A 280 -30.15 19.37 7.95
N ILE A 281 -29.38 18.85 7.00
CA ILE A 281 -28.22 19.54 6.46
C ILE A 281 -28.69 20.26 5.21
N MET A 282 -28.62 21.59 5.21
CA MET A 282 -29.04 22.48 4.15
C MET A 282 -27.82 22.92 3.33
N LYS A 283 -27.93 22.88 2.01
CA LYS A 283 -26.90 23.41 1.10
C LYS A 283 -27.58 24.25 0.03
N SER A 284 -27.31 25.55 0.00
CA SER A 284 -27.88 26.49 -0.97
C SER A 284 -29.42 26.41 -1.05
N GLY A 285 -30.08 26.28 0.11
CA GLY A 285 -31.53 26.22 0.22
C GLY A 285 -32.15 24.83 0.01
N VAL A 286 -31.39 23.83 -0.45
CA VAL A 286 -31.89 22.45 -0.61
C VAL A 286 -31.47 21.54 0.54
N VAL A 287 -32.29 20.53 0.84
CA VAL A 287 -31.97 19.49 1.83
C VAL A 287 -30.94 18.55 1.23
N ALA A 288 -29.73 18.53 1.78
CA ALA A 288 -28.65 17.62 1.40
C ALA A 288 -28.68 16.32 2.21
N ALA A 289 -29.18 16.35 3.45
CA ALA A 289 -29.38 15.17 4.28
C ALA A 289 -30.41 15.44 5.39
N GLU A 290 -31.06 14.39 5.88
CA GLU A 290 -31.92 14.44 7.06
C GLU A 290 -31.71 13.23 7.99
N GLY A 291 -31.91 13.45 9.29
CA GLY A 291 -31.77 12.43 10.34
C GLY A 291 -31.78 13.05 11.74
N ILE A 292 -31.22 12.37 12.74
CA ILE A 292 -31.04 12.95 14.08
C ILE A 292 -29.62 13.49 14.23
N LEU A 293 -29.49 14.80 14.42
CA LEU A 293 -28.23 15.49 14.71
C LEU A 293 -28.30 16.13 16.09
N GLU A 294 -27.58 15.54 17.04
CA GLU A 294 -27.53 16.03 18.41
C GLU A 294 -26.96 17.46 18.48
N THR A 295 -27.20 18.16 19.58
CA THR A 295 -26.68 19.52 19.80
C THR A 295 -25.16 19.56 19.88
N SER A 296 -24.53 18.44 20.26
CA SER A 296 -23.08 18.20 20.18
C SER A 296 -22.53 18.16 18.74
N GLY A 297 -23.41 17.97 17.75
CA GLY A 297 -23.03 17.78 16.34
C GLY A 297 -22.87 16.33 15.91
N LEU A 298 -23.13 15.35 16.79
CA LEU A 298 -23.06 13.94 16.45
C LEU A 298 -24.33 13.45 15.74
N ARG A 299 -24.15 12.66 14.68
CA ARG A 299 -25.26 11.99 13.99
C ARG A 299 -25.68 10.71 14.71
N LYS A 300 -26.99 10.47 14.77
CA LYS A 300 -27.59 9.30 15.41
C LYS A 300 -28.78 8.75 14.61
N GLY A 301 -29.02 7.45 14.71
CA GLY A 301 -30.20 6.79 14.17
C GLY A 301 -30.22 6.79 12.65
N SER A 302 -31.41 6.71 12.07
CA SER A 302 -31.57 6.62 10.62
C SER A 302 -31.34 7.97 9.93
N TRP A 303 -30.61 7.91 8.82
CA TRP A 303 -30.25 9.05 7.99
C TRP A 303 -30.55 8.77 6.53
N ILE A 304 -30.94 9.83 5.83
CA ILE A 304 -31.13 9.85 4.38
C ILE A 304 -30.31 11.02 3.83
N GLU A 305 -29.46 10.75 2.86
CA GLU A 305 -28.70 11.74 2.09
C GLU A 305 -29.33 11.90 0.71
N TYR A 306 -29.29 13.11 0.18
CA TYR A 306 -29.94 13.48 -1.07
C TYR A 306 -28.95 14.02 -2.11
N TYR A 307 -29.27 13.80 -3.39
CA TYR A 307 -28.69 14.54 -4.49
C TYR A 307 -29.25 15.98 -4.54
N THR A 308 -28.62 16.85 -5.31
CA THR A 308 -29.07 18.24 -5.49
C THR A 308 -30.45 18.35 -6.15
N ASP A 309 -30.92 17.30 -6.84
CA ASP A 309 -32.26 17.20 -7.43
C ASP A 309 -33.31 16.62 -6.45
N GLY A 310 -32.92 16.33 -5.20
CA GLY A 310 -33.81 15.80 -4.16
C GLY A 310 -34.00 14.29 -4.19
N LYS A 311 -33.39 13.55 -5.12
CA LYS A 311 -33.43 12.09 -5.09
C LYS A 311 -32.55 11.53 -3.99
N VAL A 312 -32.93 10.37 -3.44
CA VAL A 312 -32.13 9.67 -2.43
C VAL A 312 -30.78 9.28 -3.04
N LYS A 313 -29.71 9.63 -2.33
CA LYS A 313 -28.32 9.30 -2.64
C LYS A 313 -27.81 8.16 -1.77
N ALA A 314 -28.13 8.20 -0.48
CA ALA A 314 -27.76 7.14 0.45
C ALA A 314 -28.73 7.10 1.63
N LYS A 315 -28.86 5.95 2.28
CA LYS A 315 -29.57 5.84 3.54
C LYS A 315 -28.95 4.73 4.40
N GLY A 316 -29.02 4.91 5.71
CA GLY A 316 -28.49 3.96 6.68
C GLY A 316 -28.57 4.50 8.08
N ASN A 317 -27.81 3.92 9.01
CA ASN A 317 -27.78 4.39 10.40
C ASN A 317 -26.44 4.99 10.79
N TYR A 318 -26.50 5.93 11.72
CA TYR A 318 -25.35 6.47 12.43
C TYR A 318 -25.40 6.16 13.92
N THR A 319 -24.25 5.86 14.49
CA THR A 319 -24.01 5.82 15.94
C THR A 319 -22.82 6.71 16.24
N GLU A 320 -23.05 7.82 16.95
CA GLU A 320 -21.98 8.78 17.31
C GLU A 320 -21.13 9.21 16.11
N ASP A 321 -21.79 9.57 15.01
CA ASP A 321 -21.16 9.97 13.74
C ASP A 321 -20.50 8.85 12.90
N PHE A 322 -20.39 7.63 13.41
CA PHE A 322 -19.98 6.47 12.63
C PHE A 322 -21.17 5.84 11.91
N LYS A 323 -21.00 5.49 10.62
CA LYS A 323 -21.97 4.67 9.90
C LYS A 323 -22.07 3.31 10.57
N THR A 324 -23.26 2.83 10.87
CA THR A 324 -23.48 1.53 11.53
C THR A 324 -24.60 0.74 10.86
N GLY A 325 -24.50 -0.58 10.94
CA GLY A 325 -25.49 -1.49 10.35
C GLY A 325 -25.56 -1.34 8.84
N SER A 326 -26.72 -1.68 8.27
CA SER A 326 -26.92 -1.71 6.82
C SER A 326 -27.01 -0.32 6.22
N TRP A 327 -26.34 -0.16 5.08
CA TRP A 327 -26.30 1.04 4.28
C TRP A 327 -26.62 0.71 2.82
N GLU A 328 -27.40 1.60 2.19
CA GLU A 328 -27.76 1.54 0.79
C GLU A 328 -27.40 2.87 0.14
N TYR A 329 -26.86 2.80 -1.08
CA TYR A 329 -26.45 3.93 -1.89
C TYR A 329 -27.09 3.80 -3.26
N TYR A 330 -27.40 4.93 -3.89
CA TYR A 330 -28.23 4.97 -5.07
C TYR A 330 -27.60 5.84 -6.16
N HIS A 331 -27.68 5.36 -7.39
CA HIS A 331 -27.36 6.12 -8.59
C HIS A 331 -28.33 7.29 -8.77
N ARG A 332 -27.97 8.28 -9.61
CA ARG A 332 -28.85 9.43 -9.92
C ARG A 332 -30.15 9.04 -10.63
N ASN A 333 -30.17 7.87 -11.24
CA ASN A 333 -31.37 7.29 -11.86
C ASN A 333 -32.32 6.62 -10.83
N GLY A 334 -31.92 6.56 -9.55
CA GLY A 334 -32.69 5.99 -8.44
C GLY A 334 -32.51 4.49 -8.22
N LYS A 335 -31.70 3.81 -9.04
CA LYS A 335 -31.36 2.39 -8.84
C LYS A 335 -30.27 2.25 -7.77
N LEU A 336 -30.22 1.10 -7.14
CA LEU A 336 -29.20 0.77 -6.14
C LEU A 336 -27.82 0.78 -6.81
N GLU A 337 -26.87 1.47 -6.19
CA GLU A 337 -25.47 1.57 -6.60
C GLU A 337 -24.61 0.61 -5.81
N GLN A 338 -24.80 0.60 -4.48
CA GLN A 338 -24.11 -0.34 -3.61
C GLN A 338 -24.88 -0.53 -2.31
N LYS A 339 -24.67 -1.67 -1.67
CA LYS A 339 -25.17 -1.94 -0.32
C LYS A 339 -24.18 -2.81 0.45
N GLY A 340 -24.22 -2.67 1.77
CA GLY A 340 -23.42 -3.47 2.68
C GLY A 340 -23.66 -3.03 4.11
N SER A 341 -22.82 -3.49 5.03
CA SER A 341 -22.95 -3.14 6.45
C SER A 341 -21.66 -2.60 7.04
N TYR A 342 -21.80 -1.78 8.09
CA TYR A 342 -20.71 -1.28 8.91
C TYR A 342 -20.83 -1.77 10.35
N ASP A 343 -19.69 -2.01 10.99
CA ASP A 343 -19.60 -2.30 12.43
C ASP A 343 -19.83 -1.04 13.29
N SER A 344 -19.77 -1.19 14.61
CA SER A 344 -19.98 -0.09 15.57
C SER A 344 -18.89 1.00 15.52
N LYS A 345 -17.79 0.79 14.80
CA LYS A 345 -16.68 1.73 14.64
C LYS A 345 -16.64 2.33 13.22
N GLY A 346 -17.67 2.09 12.40
CA GLY A 346 -17.74 2.61 11.04
C GLY A 346 -16.90 1.85 10.02
N LYS A 347 -16.45 0.63 10.32
CA LYS A 347 -15.69 -0.20 9.38
C LYS A 347 -16.63 -1.12 8.59
N PRO A 348 -16.42 -1.31 7.28
CA PRO A 348 -17.24 -2.23 6.50
C PRO A 348 -17.05 -3.66 7.01
N VAL A 349 -18.15 -4.41 7.05
CA VAL A 349 -18.21 -5.80 7.48
C VAL A 349 -19.22 -6.59 6.65
N GLY A 350 -18.96 -7.89 6.52
CA GLY A 350 -19.78 -8.81 5.75
C GLY A 350 -19.70 -8.55 4.26
N GLU A 351 -20.70 -9.04 3.54
CA GLU A 351 -20.79 -8.93 2.09
C GLU A 351 -21.24 -7.51 1.68
N TRP A 352 -20.49 -6.93 0.75
CA TRP A 352 -20.83 -5.72 0.02
C TRP A 352 -21.12 -6.06 -1.43
N GLN A 353 -22.16 -5.43 -1.97
CA GLN A 353 -22.62 -5.63 -3.34
C GLN A 353 -22.65 -4.28 -4.06
N TRP A 354 -22.12 -4.22 -5.27
CA TRP A 354 -22.15 -3.06 -6.16
C TRP A 354 -22.89 -3.39 -7.43
N TYR A 355 -23.51 -2.38 -8.02
CA TYR A 355 -24.35 -2.50 -9.20
C TYR A 355 -24.05 -1.39 -10.20
N TYR A 356 -24.16 -1.74 -11.47
CA TYR A 356 -24.15 -0.79 -12.57
C TYR A 356 -25.41 0.07 -12.59
N ASP A 357 -25.37 1.19 -13.33
CA ASP A 357 -26.52 2.05 -13.60
C ASP A 357 -27.71 1.29 -14.22
N ASN A 358 -27.43 0.22 -14.97
CA ASN A 358 -28.46 -0.62 -15.56
C ASN A 358 -29.14 -1.56 -14.52
N GLY A 359 -28.54 -1.75 -13.34
CA GLY A 359 -28.99 -2.62 -12.24
C GLY A 359 -28.33 -4.00 -12.19
N ALA A 360 -27.45 -4.33 -13.15
CA ALA A 360 -26.65 -5.55 -13.13
C ALA A 360 -25.64 -5.52 -11.97
N LEU A 361 -25.39 -6.68 -11.37
CA LEU A 361 -24.42 -6.86 -10.30
C LEU A 361 -23.00 -6.71 -10.87
N LEU A 362 -22.30 -5.67 -10.43
CA LEU A 362 -20.93 -5.35 -10.80
C LEU A 362 -19.95 -6.15 -9.95
N ARG A 363 -20.09 -6.10 -8.62
CA ARG A 363 -19.07 -6.64 -7.71
C ARG A 363 -19.70 -7.19 -6.44
N ILE A 364 -19.14 -8.27 -5.93
CA ILE A 364 -19.33 -8.77 -4.57
C ILE A 364 -17.97 -8.82 -3.91
N GLU A 365 -17.86 -8.30 -2.70
CA GLU A 365 -16.65 -8.31 -1.88
C GLU A 365 -17.03 -8.56 -0.43
N ASN A 366 -16.20 -9.29 0.30
CA ASN A 366 -16.44 -9.60 1.70
C ASN A 366 -15.45 -8.86 2.58
N PHE A 367 -15.93 -8.34 3.72
CA PHE A 367 -15.11 -7.58 4.66
C PHE A 367 -15.14 -8.16 6.06
N ARG A 368 -13.97 -8.22 6.69
CA ARG A 368 -13.81 -8.51 8.11
C ARG A 368 -12.98 -7.40 8.74
N ASN A 369 -13.54 -6.72 9.75
CA ASN A 369 -12.88 -5.62 10.48
C ASN A 369 -12.34 -4.48 9.56
N GLY A 370 -13.00 -4.21 8.43
CA GLY A 370 -12.62 -3.17 7.48
C GLY A 370 -11.50 -3.55 6.50
N LEU A 371 -11.12 -4.83 6.43
CA LEU A 371 -10.21 -5.42 5.45
C LEU A 371 -10.99 -6.40 4.57
N ASN A 372 -10.54 -6.59 3.33
CA ASN A 372 -11.10 -7.61 2.45
C ASN A 372 -10.80 -8.98 3.04
N ASP A 373 -11.81 -9.82 3.16
CA ASP A 373 -11.70 -11.15 3.76
C ASP A 373 -12.79 -12.05 3.20
N GLY A 374 -12.39 -13.01 2.37
CA GLY A 374 -13.25 -13.88 1.60
C GLY A 374 -13.20 -13.58 0.10
N LEU A 375 -14.14 -14.18 -0.63
CA LEU A 375 -14.19 -14.15 -2.08
C LEU A 375 -14.58 -12.75 -2.61
N LEU A 376 -13.76 -12.22 -3.52
CA LEU A 376 -14.08 -11.14 -4.43
C LEU A 376 -14.60 -11.73 -5.74
N THR A 377 -15.66 -11.17 -6.30
CA THR A 377 -16.09 -11.43 -7.68
C THR A 377 -16.53 -10.13 -8.33
N GLU A 378 -16.01 -9.84 -9.51
CA GLU A 378 -16.39 -8.71 -10.34
C GLU A 378 -16.74 -9.15 -11.75
N LYS A 379 -17.78 -8.55 -12.32
CA LYS A 379 -18.34 -8.88 -13.63
C LYS A 379 -18.65 -7.62 -14.41
N ASP A 380 -18.63 -7.72 -15.74
CA ASP A 380 -19.07 -6.65 -16.62
C ASP A 380 -20.60 -6.51 -16.65
N GLU A 381 -21.11 -5.50 -17.39
CA GLU A 381 -22.55 -5.27 -17.54
C GLU A 381 -23.31 -6.43 -18.20
N GLN A 382 -22.62 -7.29 -18.95
CA GLN A 382 -23.17 -8.46 -19.63
C GLN A 382 -23.08 -9.73 -18.76
N GLY A 383 -22.41 -9.65 -17.60
CA GLY A 383 -22.21 -10.74 -16.66
C GLY A 383 -20.95 -11.58 -16.91
N ASN A 384 -20.08 -11.18 -17.85
CA ASN A 384 -18.79 -11.84 -18.04
C ASN A 384 -17.86 -11.53 -16.88
N LEU A 385 -17.03 -12.50 -16.49
CA LEU A 385 -16.11 -12.37 -15.38
C LEU A 385 -14.98 -11.38 -15.70
N ILE A 386 -14.83 -10.35 -14.87
CA ILE A 386 -13.70 -9.42 -14.90
C ILE A 386 -12.61 -9.90 -13.96
N THR A 387 -12.95 -10.24 -12.72
CA THR A 387 -11.98 -10.80 -11.77
C THR A 387 -12.66 -11.65 -10.70
N THR A 388 -11.95 -12.67 -10.22
CA THR A 388 -12.32 -13.39 -9.00
C THR A 388 -11.07 -13.86 -8.28
N GLY A 389 -11.15 -13.88 -6.96
CA GLY A 389 -10.10 -14.43 -6.11
C GLY A 389 -10.42 -14.19 -4.65
N GLU A 390 -9.66 -14.84 -3.77
CA GLU A 390 -9.88 -14.78 -2.33
C GLU A 390 -8.93 -13.77 -1.69
N TYR A 391 -9.44 -13.03 -0.71
CA TYR A 391 -8.64 -12.22 0.19
C TYR A 391 -8.58 -12.88 1.57
N ILE A 392 -7.41 -12.88 2.20
CA ILE A 392 -7.24 -13.19 3.62
C ILE A 392 -6.56 -11.99 4.29
N ASP A 393 -7.22 -11.41 5.29
CA ASP A 393 -6.72 -10.23 6.03
C ASP A 393 -6.24 -9.07 5.12
N GLY A 394 -6.92 -8.88 3.99
CA GLY A 394 -6.67 -7.82 3.02
C GLY A 394 -5.60 -8.12 1.97
N LYS A 395 -5.07 -9.34 1.91
CA LYS A 395 -4.08 -9.78 0.91
C LYS A 395 -4.66 -10.84 -0.02
N GLU A 396 -4.30 -10.80 -1.30
CA GLU A 396 -4.66 -11.83 -2.27
C GLU A 396 -4.10 -13.19 -1.83
N GLU A 397 -4.95 -14.20 -1.82
CA GLU A 397 -4.59 -15.57 -1.46
C GLU A 397 -5.20 -16.57 -2.44
N GLY A 398 -4.47 -17.64 -2.73
CA GLY A 398 -4.95 -18.74 -3.54
C GLY A 398 -5.13 -18.36 -5.01
N LYS A 399 -6.11 -18.96 -5.68
CA LYS A 399 -6.30 -18.81 -7.12
C LYS A 399 -6.98 -17.49 -7.45
N TRP A 400 -6.42 -16.82 -8.44
CA TRP A 400 -6.91 -15.55 -8.96
C TRP A 400 -7.06 -15.61 -10.47
N ILE A 401 -8.11 -14.96 -10.96
CA ILE A 401 -8.42 -14.80 -12.38
C ILE A 401 -8.73 -13.33 -12.64
N PHE A 402 -8.14 -12.75 -13.69
CA PHE A 402 -8.38 -11.37 -14.13
C PHE A 402 -8.55 -11.31 -15.63
N THR A 403 -9.38 -10.39 -16.12
CA THR A 403 -9.55 -10.10 -17.55
C THR A 403 -9.06 -8.68 -17.83
N ILE A 404 -7.96 -8.53 -18.58
CA ILE A 404 -7.35 -7.23 -18.93
C ILE A 404 -7.26 -7.13 -20.44
N GLY A 405 -7.90 -6.13 -21.04
CA GLY A 405 -7.87 -5.94 -22.50
C GLY A 405 -8.45 -7.13 -23.29
N GLY A 406 -9.37 -7.89 -22.69
CA GLY A 406 -9.94 -9.12 -23.26
C GLY A 406 -9.09 -10.38 -23.06
N MET A 407 -7.88 -10.27 -22.50
CA MET A 407 -7.04 -11.42 -22.17
C MET A 407 -7.33 -11.90 -20.75
N LEU A 408 -7.54 -13.20 -20.58
CA LEU A 408 -7.75 -13.81 -19.27
C LEU A 408 -6.40 -14.23 -18.69
N THR A 409 -6.09 -13.80 -17.48
CA THR A 409 -4.90 -14.23 -16.74
C THR A 409 -5.33 -14.99 -15.49
N GLU A 410 -4.71 -16.14 -15.24
CA GLU A 410 -4.92 -16.94 -14.04
C GLU A 410 -3.59 -17.28 -13.36
N GLY A 411 -3.61 -17.41 -12.04
CA GLY A 411 -2.46 -17.82 -11.25
C GLY A 411 -2.77 -17.90 -9.77
N GLU A 412 -1.73 -18.09 -8.95
CA GLU A 412 -1.86 -18.16 -7.50
C GLU A 412 -1.13 -17.00 -6.83
N PHE A 413 -1.76 -16.45 -5.78
CA PHE A 413 -1.15 -15.53 -4.84
C PHE A 413 -0.92 -16.22 -3.49
N VAL A 414 0.16 -15.82 -2.83
CA VAL A 414 0.44 -16.15 -1.44
C VAL A 414 0.85 -14.85 -0.75
N GLU A 415 0.14 -14.47 0.30
CA GLU A 415 0.42 -13.24 1.07
C GLU A 415 0.48 -11.96 0.18
N GLY A 416 -0.36 -11.91 -0.85
CA GLY A 416 -0.43 -10.77 -1.79
C GLY A 416 0.63 -10.76 -2.89
N MET A 417 1.50 -11.77 -2.98
CA MET A 417 2.54 -11.87 -4.00
C MET A 417 2.27 -13.03 -4.96
N ARG A 418 2.56 -12.84 -6.25
CA ARG A 418 2.41 -13.92 -7.25
C ARG A 418 3.35 -15.07 -6.91
N ASN A 419 2.79 -16.28 -6.86
CA ASN A 419 3.54 -17.48 -6.56
C ASN A 419 3.06 -18.64 -7.44
N GLY A 420 3.97 -19.54 -7.81
CA GLY A 420 3.62 -20.70 -8.62
C GLY A 420 3.39 -20.37 -10.10
N ALA A 421 2.56 -21.15 -10.78
CA ALA A 421 2.36 -21.04 -12.22
C ALA A 421 1.30 -19.99 -12.57
N TRP A 422 1.59 -19.21 -13.58
CA TRP A 422 0.75 -18.14 -14.11
C TRP A 422 0.54 -18.36 -15.60
N ARG A 423 -0.68 -18.13 -16.07
CA ARG A 423 -1.06 -18.29 -17.48
C ARG A 423 -1.89 -17.11 -17.93
N THR A 424 -1.69 -16.68 -19.18
CA THR A 424 -2.54 -15.71 -19.85
C THR A 424 -3.05 -16.28 -21.15
N PHE A 425 -4.32 -16.05 -21.46
CA PHE A 425 -5.02 -16.52 -22.64
C PHE A 425 -5.51 -15.34 -23.47
N TYR A 426 -5.42 -15.47 -24.79
CA TYR A 426 -6.05 -14.58 -25.75
C TYR A 426 -7.59 -14.63 -25.64
N PRO A 427 -8.32 -13.66 -26.22
CA PRO A 427 -9.78 -13.63 -26.18
C PRO A 427 -10.45 -14.88 -26.78
N ASP A 428 -9.79 -15.60 -27.68
CA ASP A 428 -10.26 -16.86 -28.28
C ASP A 428 -9.96 -18.10 -27.43
N GLY A 429 -9.32 -17.93 -26.28
CA GLY A 429 -8.92 -18.99 -25.35
C GLY A 429 -7.57 -19.64 -25.65
N THR A 430 -6.87 -19.22 -26.70
CA THR A 430 -5.52 -19.72 -26.98
C THR A 430 -4.52 -19.20 -25.93
N LEU A 431 -3.55 -20.03 -25.52
CA LEU A 431 -2.54 -19.62 -24.54
C LEU A 431 -1.66 -18.54 -25.16
N SER A 432 -1.51 -17.40 -24.48
CA SER A 432 -0.64 -16.28 -24.85
C SER A 432 0.66 -16.28 -24.06
N PHE A 433 0.62 -16.75 -22.81
CA PHE A 433 1.77 -16.78 -21.93
C PHE A 433 1.62 -17.85 -20.85
N GLU A 434 2.72 -18.49 -20.48
CA GLU A 434 2.85 -19.24 -19.24
C GLU A 434 4.23 -19.01 -18.60
N GLY A 435 4.28 -18.96 -17.28
CA GLY A 435 5.52 -18.80 -16.54
C GLY A 435 5.31 -19.09 -15.05
N ARG A 436 6.40 -19.15 -14.29
CA ARG A 436 6.32 -19.29 -12.83
C ARG A 436 6.90 -18.08 -12.10
N PHE A 437 6.36 -17.84 -10.91
CA PHE A 437 6.75 -16.73 -10.03
C PHE A 437 7.05 -17.26 -8.62
N VAL A 438 7.96 -16.58 -7.93
CA VAL A 438 8.26 -16.76 -6.51
C VAL A 438 8.34 -15.37 -5.89
N ASP A 439 7.39 -15.04 -5.01
CA ASP A 439 7.27 -13.73 -4.35
C ASP A 439 7.37 -12.57 -5.37
N ASP A 440 6.52 -12.62 -6.40
CA ASP A 440 6.50 -11.70 -7.56
C ASP A 440 7.70 -11.74 -8.51
N ASN A 441 8.77 -12.44 -8.17
CA ASN A 441 9.93 -12.57 -9.04
C ASN A 441 9.71 -13.68 -10.09
N PRO A 442 9.86 -13.38 -11.39
CA PRO A 442 9.92 -14.41 -12.43
C PRO A 442 10.93 -15.51 -12.09
N ASN A 443 10.54 -16.78 -12.19
CA ASN A 443 11.43 -17.90 -11.89
C ASN A 443 11.09 -19.12 -12.74
N GLY A 444 12.11 -19.83 -13.24
CA GLY A 444 11.94 -20.93 -14.19
C GLY A 444 11.56 -20.47 -15.59
N THR A 445 11.07 -21.41 -16.40
CA THR A 445 10.77 -21.19 -17.82
C THR A 445 9.55 -20.32 -18.00
N HIS A 446 9.68 -19.30 -18.84
CA HIS A 446 8.63 -18.40 -19.31
C HIS A 446 8.49 -18.58 -20.81
N ILE A 447 7.27 -18.78 -21.27
CA ILE A 447 6.93 -19.00 -22.67
C ILE A 447 5.82 -18.03 -23.04
N SER A 448 5.99 -17.28 -24.13
CA SER A 448 4.90 -16.54 -24.77
C SER A 448 4.63 -17.08 -26.16
N TYR A 449 3.38 -16.97 -26.59
CA TYR A 449 2.86 -17.54 -27.82
C TYR A 449 2.23 -16.45 -28.68
N TYR A 450 2.21 -16.65 -29.99
CA TYR A 450 1.39 -15.88 -30.93
C TYR A 450 -0.07 -16.35 -30.89
N PRO A 451 -1.04 -15.56 -31.41
CA PRO A 451 -2.44 -16.00 -31.50
C PRO A 451 -2.65 -17.29 -32.31
N ASN A 452 -1.72 -17.65 -33.18
CA ASN A 452 -1.75 -18.91 -33.92
C ASN A 452 -1.24 -20.13 -33.11
N GLY A 453 -0.89 -19.94 -31.84
CA GLY A 453 -0.41 -20.97 -30.91
C GLY A 453 1.07 -21.32 -31.03
N LYS A 454 1.82 -20.72 -31.97
CA LYS A 454 3.27 -20.94 -32.06
C LYS A 454 4.02 -20.12 -31.01
N ILE A 455 5.14 -20.65 -30.53
CA ILE A 455 6.00 -19.95 -29.58
C ILE A 455 6.46 -18.64 -30.21
N ARG A 456 6.29 -17.55 -29.48
CA ARG A 456 6.80 -16.22 -29.80
C ARG A 456 8.14 -16.00 -29.11
N GLU A 457 8.25 -16.39 -27.85
CA GLU A 457 9.45 -16.22 -27.05
C GLU A 457 9.52 -17.28 -25.95
N VAL A 458 10.72 -17.78 -25.66
CA VAL A 458 10.97 -18.70 -24.54
C VAL A 458 12.31 -18.38 -23.90
N GLY A 459 12.37 -18.50 -22.58
CA GLY A 459 13.61 -18.45 -21.83
C GLY A 459 13.38 -18.70 -20.35
N ASP A 460 14.47 -18.86 -19.60
CA ASP A 460 14.41 -19.09 -18.17
C ASP A 460 14.71 -17.82 -17.38
N TYR A 461 14.05 -17.68 -16.23
CA TYR A 461 14.39 -16.73 -15.19
C TYR A 461 14.95 -17.44 -13.96
N LEU A 462 15.87 -16.78 -13.25
CA LEU A 462 16.26 -17.14 -11.90
C LEU A 462 16.04 -15.93 -10.99
N MET A 463 15.02 -16.00 -10.13
CA MET A 463 14.66 -14.94 -9.17
C MET A 463 14.63 -13.52 -9.79
N GLY A 464 13.96 -13.40 -10.93
CA GLY A 464 13.72 -12.14 -11.65
C GLY A 464 14.78 -11.78 -12.70
N LEU A 465 15.86 -12.55 -12.82
CA LEU A 465 16.93 -12.31 -13.80
C LEU A 465 16.87 -13.32 -14.94
N LYS A 466 16.94 -12.84 -16.20
CA LYS A 466 17.05 -13.73 -17.37
C LYS A 466 18.26 -14.64 -17.23
N ASN A 467 18.10 -15.92 -17.47
CA ASN A 467 19.15 -16.91 -17.33
C ASN A 467 19.02 -17.97 -18.42
N GLY A 468 20.14 -18.48 -18.93
CA GLY A 468 20.14 -19.44 -20.02
C GLY A 468 19.83 -18.80 -21.38
N GLU A 469 19.52 -19.65 -22.36
CA GLU A 469 19.24 -19.22 -23.73
C GLU A 469 17.80 -18.69 -23.84
N TRP A 470 17.67 -17.48 -24.36
CA TRP A 470 16.41 -16.83 -24.69
C TRP A 470 16.23 -16.79 -26.19
N GLN A 471 15.12 -17.34 -26.68
CA GLN A 471 14.85 -17.46 -28.10
C GLN A 471 13.55 -16.74 -28.45
N ARG A 472 13.57 -15.94 -29.50
CA ARG A 472 12.38 -15.34 -30.10
C ARG A 472 12.19 -15.87 -31.51
N PHE A 473 10.94 -16.14 -31.86
CA PHE A 473 10.54 -16.74 -33.13
C PHE A 473 9.59 -15.82 -33.89
N ASP A 474 9.50 -15.99 -35.20
CA ASP A 474 8.45 -15.39 -36.02
C ASP A 474 7.14 -16.20 -35.97
N GLU A 475 6.09 -15.70 -36.63
CA GLU A 475 4.78 -16.37 -36.66
C GLU A 475 4.76 -17.72 -37.40
N ILE A 476 5.81 -18.07 -38.15
CA ILE A 476 5.93 -19.39 -38.78
C ILE A 476 6.78 -20.37 -37.97
N GLY A 477 7.45 -19.92 -36.91
CA GLY A 477 8.27 -20.72 -35.99
C GLY A 477 9.76 -20.70 -36.30
N THR A 478 10.22 -19.78 -37.16
CA THR A 478 11.64 -19.56 -37.43
C THR A 478 12.26 -18.74 -36.30
N ILE A 479 13.43 -19.14 -35.81
CA ILE A 479 14.18 -18.34 -34.82
C ILE A 479 14.58 -17.02 -35.47
N LEU A 480 14.16 -15.91 -34.87
CA LEU A 480 14.59 -14.56 -35.24
C LEU A 480 15.88 -14.17 -34.55
N ILE A 481 16.02 -14.57 -33.28
CA ILE A 481 17.16 -14.22 -32.44
C ILE A 481 17.27 -15.20 -31.26
N SER A 482 18.50 -15.55 -30.89
CA SER A 482 18.87 -16.31 -29.70
C SER A 482 19.89 -15.53 -28.88
N ILE A 483 19.57 -15.21 -27.64
CA ILE A 483 20.47 -14.49 -26.72
C ILE A 483 20.72 -15.36 -25.49
N GLY A 484 21.98 -15.66 -25.20
CA GLY A 484 22.36 -16.38 -23.98
C GLY A 484 22.55 -15.39 -22.84
N TYR A 485 21.80 -15.54 -21.74
CA TYR A 485 21.92 -14.73 -20.54
C TYR A 485 22.54 -15.51 -19.38
N LEU A 486 23.31 -14.82 -18.54
CA LEU A 486 23.72 -15.31 -17.23
C LEU A 486 23.42 -14.24 -16.18
N ASN A 487 22.46 -14.52 -15.30
CA ASN A 487 22.02 -13.59 -14.23
C ASN A 487 21.62 -12.19 -14.75
N GLY A 488 20.93 -12.12 -15.88
CA GLY A 488 20.41 -10.89 -16.49
C GLY A 488 21.36 -10.20 -17.46
N VAL A 489 22.61 -10.66 -17.58
CA VAL A 489 23.60 -10.08 -18.51
C VAL A 489 23.68 -10.93 -19.78
N GLU A 490 23.61 -10.29 -20.94
CA GLU A 490 23.83 -10.93 -22.25
C GLU A 490 25.25 -11.46 -22.33
N ARG A 491 25.43 -12.71 -22.74
CA ARG A 491 26.73 -13.37 -22.88
C ARG A 491 26.93 -13.97 -24.25
N LYS A 492 25.84 -14.23 -24.98
CA LYS A 492 25.87 -14.75 -26.33
C LYS A 492 24.80 -14.10 -27.18
N TYR A 493 25.10 -13.87 -28.44
CA TYR A 493 24.16 -13.43 -29.46
C TYR A 493 24.28 -14.37 -30.67
N ASP A 494 23.19 -15.06 -31.02
CA ASP A 494 23.11 -16.07 -32.09
C ASP A 494 24.27 -17.09 -32.09
N GLY A 495 24.64 -17.54 -30.89
CA GLY A 495 25.71 -18.52 -30.68
C GLY A 495 27.14 -17.94 -30.67
N MET A 496 27.33 -16.65 -30.91
CA MET A 496 28.61 -15.95 -30.76
C MET A 496 28.72 -15.37 -29.34
N SER A 497 29.82 -15.65 -28.64
CA SER A 497 30.08 -15.04 -27.33
C SER A 497 30.33 -13.54 -27.48
N ILE A 498 29.70 -12.74 -26.63
CA ILE A 498 29.95 -11.30 -26.56
C ILE A 498 31.23 -11.11 -25.72
N PRO A 499 32.29 -10.45 -26.24
CA PRO A 499 33.49 -10.15 -25.47
C PRO A 499 33.14 -9.31 -24.23
N ASP A 500 33.85 -9.53 -23.12
CA ASP A 500 33.57 -8.84 -21.85
C ASP A 500 33.64 -7.30 -21.95
N GLU A 501 34.31 -6.77 -22.98
CA GLU A 501 34.47 -5.34 -23.27
C GLU A 501 33.21 -4.69 -23.88
N GLU A 502 32.26 -5.46 -24.41
CA GLU A 502 31.04 -4.98 -25.11
C GLU A 502 29.74 -5.17 -24.29
N LEU A 503 29.86 -5.65 -23.04
CA LEU A 503 28.72 -5.88 -22.15
C LEU A 503 28.15 -4.57 -21.61
N ILE A 504 27.10 -4.06 -22.23
CA ILE A 504 26.34 -2.90 -21.76
C ILE A 504 25.16 -3.39 -20.92
N PRO A 505 24.96 -2.92 -19.67
CA PRO A 505 23.74 -3.22 -18.92
C PRO A 505 22.53 -2.55 -19.60
N GLU A 506 21.42 -3.27 -19.80
CA GLU A 506 20.13 -2.62 -20.13
C GLU A 506 19.67 -1.76 -18.94
N ASP A 507 19.34 -0.49 -19.22
CA ASP A 507 18.88 0.56 -18.30
C ASP A 507 17.50 0.30 -17.66
#